data_AF-A0A2U1VDB3-F1
#
_entry.id   AF-A0A2U1VDB3-F1
#
_cell.length_a   1.000
_cell.length_b   1.000
_cell.length_c   1.000
_cell.angle_alpha   90.00
_cell.angle_beta   90.00
_cell.angle_gamma   90.00
#
_symmetry.space_group_name_H-M   'P 1'
#
loop_
_entity.id
_entity.type
_entity.pdbx_description
1 polymer ?
#
loop_
_entity_poly.entity_id
_entity_poly.type
_entity_poly.pdbx_seq_one_letter_code
_entity_poly.pdbx_strand_id
1 'polypeptide(L)'
;SEALIALEHGFRELKFFPAMLNGGAPALRGMVPLLPEVRFCPTGGLKAENIREILGLPNVFALGGTWLTPADAVKERRWAEIERLAREAAALAAG
;
A
#
# COMPACT_ATOMS: atom_id res chain seq x y z
N SER A 1 13.53 -14.93 7.09
CA SER A 1 12.65 -13.78 6.80
C SER A 1 12.62 -13.57 5.30
N GLU A 2 11.44 -13.50 4.68
CA GLU A 2 11.31 -13.30 3.22
C GLU A 2 11.93 -11.96 2.78
N ALA A 3 11.78 -10.91 3.59
CA ALA A 3 12.34 -9.59 3.29
C ALA A 3 13.87 -9.55 3.37
N LEU A 4 14.49 -10.34 4.27
CA LEU A 4 15.96 -10.44 4.33
C LEU A 4 16.50 -11.15 3.09
N ILE A 5 15.87 -12.24 2.67
CA ILE A 5 16.25 -12.97 1.44
C ILE A 5 16.15 -12.02 0.24
N ALA A 6 15.07 -11.24 0.13
CA ALA A 6 14.92 -10.28 -0.95
C ALA A 6 16.03 -9.21 -0.93
N LEU A 7 16.39 -8.70 0.25
CA LEU A 7 17.48 -7.74 0.41
C LEU A 7 18.85 -8.32 0.03
N GLU A 8 19.14 -9.58 0.40
CA GLU A 8 20.36 -10.30 0.00
C GLU A 8 20.47 -10.44 -1.52
N HIS A 9 19.33 -10.53 -2.21
CA HIS A 9 19.24 -10.51 -3.68
C HIS A 9 19.21 -9.10 -4.28
N GLY A 10 19.37 -8.05 -3.48
CA GLY A 10 19.42 -6.65 -3.92
C GLY A 10 18.07 -5.96 -4.08
N PHE A 11 16.96 -6.60 -3.71
CA PHE A 11 15.64 -5.98 -3.75
C PHE A 11 15.39 -5.14 -2.50
N ARG A 12 15.01 -3.87 -2.72
CA ARG A 12 14.80 -2.87 -1.64
C ARG A 12 13.36 -2.37 -1.57
N GLU A 13 12.58 -2.59 -2.61
CA GLU A 13 11.18 -2.19 -2.68
C GLU A 13 10.32 -3.45 -2.78
N LEU A 14 9.61 -3.77 -1.71
CA LEU A 14 8.91 -5.03 -1.56
C LEU A 14 7.40 -4.83 -1.42
N LYS A 15 6.62 -5.79 -1.92
CA LYS A 15 5.19 -5.84 -1.64
C LYS A 15 4.96 -6.43 -0.25
N PHE A 16 4.16 -5.75 0.58
CA PHE A 16 3.72 -6.28 1.87
C PHE A 16 2.28 -6.78 1.75
N PHE A 17 2.08 -8.10 1.70
CA PHE A 17 0.80 -8.71 1.36
C PHE A 17 0.54 -10.01 2.15
N PRO A 18 -0.70 -10.24 2.64
CA PRO A 18 -1.82 -9.31 2.72
C PRO A 18 -1.63 -8.34 3.91
N ALA A 19 -1.54 -7.03 3.62
CA ALA A 19 -1.04 -6.05 4.58
C ALA A 19 -1.76 -6.06 5.95
N MET A 20 -3.09 -6.04 5.95
CA MET A 20 -3.84 -5.99 7.21
C MET A 20 -3.82 -7.32 7.99
N LEU A 21 -3.74 -8.45 7.28
CA LEU A 21 -3.62 -9.77 7.94
C LEU A 21 -2.23 -9.99 8.54
N ASN A 22 -1.21 -9.37 7.95
CA ASN A 22 0.17 -9.42 8.43
C ASN A 22 0.48 -8.36 9.51
N GLY A 23 -0.55 -7.73 10.09
CA GLY A 23 -0.39 -6.79 11.20
C GLY A 23 -0.29 -5.30 10.83
N GLY A 24 -0.51 -4.95 9.56
CA GLY A 24 -0.74 -3.56 9.13
C GLY A 24 0.34 -2.56 9.54
N ALA A 25 -0.08 -1.35 9.93
CA ALA A 25 0.82 -0.26 10.33
C ALA A 25 1.75 -0.64 11.50
N PRO A 26 1.30 -1.33 12.58
CA PRO A 26 2.21 -1.82 13.63
C PRO A 26 3.35 -2.69 13.12
N ALA A 27 3.07 -3.64 12.22
CA ALA A 27 4.10 -4.52 11.65
C ALA A 27 5.10 -3.72 10.80
N LEU A 28 4.60 -2.85 9.92
CA LEU A 28 5.43 -1.97 9.09
C LEU A 28 6.31 -1.04 9.94
N ARG A 29 5.77 -0.46 11.01
CA ARG A 29 6.51 0.38 11.97
C ARG A 29 7.62 -0.41 12.67
N GLY A 30 7.36 -1.65 13.05
CA GLY A 30 8.34 -2.55 13.64
C GLY A 30 9.47 -2.95 12.67
N MET A 31 9.22 -2.92 11.36
CA MET A 31 10.25 -3.23 10.36
C MET A 31 11.25 -2.09 10.14
N VAL A 32 10.90 -0.83 10.44
CA VAL A 32 11.79 0.34 10.24
C VAL A 32 13.19 0.13 10.85
N PRO A 33 13.34 -0.25 12.15
CA PRO A 33 14.68 -0.49 12.71
C PRO A 33 15.32 -1.81 12.27
N LEU A 34 14.55 -2.79 11.79
CA LEU A 34 15.05 -4.13 11.42
C LEU A 34 15.57 -4.18 9.99
N LEU A 35 14.94 -3.42 9.09
CA LEU A 35 15.19 -3.41 7.65
C LEU A 35 15.20 -1.95 7.16
N PRO A 36 16.15 -1.11 7.63
CA PRO A 36 16.18 0.32 7.31
C PRO A 36 16.36 0.60 5.81
N GLU A 37 16.89 -0.38 5.08
CA GLU A 37 17.15 -0.35 3.65
C GLU A 37 15.94 -0.76 2.78
N VAL A 38 14.86 -1.26 3.40
CA VAL A 38 13.69 -1.80 2.70
C VAL A 38 12.50 -0.86 2.84
N ARG A 39 11.85 -0.57 1.71
CA ARG A 39 10.58 0.13 1.63
C ARG A 39 9.50 -0.80 1.11
N PHE A 40 8.27 -0.54 1.51
CA PHE A 40 7.14 -1.42 1.25
C PHE A 40 6.03 -0.72 0.44
N CYS A 41 5.37 -1.52 -0.39
CA CYS A 41 4.05 -1.24 -0.94
C CYS A 41 3.03 -2.19 -0.29
N PRO A 42 2.35 -1.76 0.79
CA PRO A 42 1.30 -2.53 1.43
C PRO A 42 0.11 -2.74 0.49
N THR A 43 -0.38 -3.97 0.41
CA THR A 43 -1.55 -4.33 -0.41
C THR A 43 -2.42 -5.32 0.33
N GLY A 44 -3.75 -5.14 0.27
CA GLY A 44 -4.73 -6.07 0.83
C GLY A 44 -5.29 -5.60 2.17
N GLY A 45 -6.61 -5.33 2.19
CA GLY A 45 -7.34 -4.87 3.37
C GLY A 45 -7.24 -3.37 3.67
N LEU A 46 -6.61 -2.59 2.79
CA LEU A 46 -6.53 -1.13 2.93
C LEU A 46 -7.91 -0.49 2.75
N LYS A 47 -8.17 0.56 3.54
CA LYS A 47 -9.41 1.33 3.54
C LYS A 47 -9.10 2.80 3.85
N ALA A 48 -10.04 3.70 3.55
CA ALA A 48 -9.88 5.14 3.78
C ALA A 48 -9.40 5.47 5.21
N GLU A 49 -9.81 4.68 6.20
CA GLU A 49 -9.49 4.91 7.61
C GLU A 49 -8.03 4.60 7.98
N ASN A 50 -7.35 3.70 7.24
CA ASN A 50 -5.98 3.26 7.56
C ASN A 50 -4.91 3.77 6.59
N ILE A 51 -5.31 4.25 5.41
CA ILE A 51 -4.41 4.68 4.35
C ILE A 51 -3.46 5.80 4.82
N ARG A 52 -3.98 6.81 5.53
CA ARG A 52 -3.17 7.96 5.98
C ARG A 52 -2.09 7.56 6.99
N GLU A 53 -2.44 6.69 7.94
CA GLU A 53 -1.47 6.21 8.92
C GLU A 53 -0.33 5.44 8.24
N ILE A 54 -0.69 4.54 7.32
CA ILE A 54 0.28 3.69 6.62
C ILE A 54 1.16 4.51 5.67
N LEU A 55 0.60 5.47 4.93
CA LEU A 55 1.36 6.37 4.06
C LEU A 55 2.36 7.24 4.82
N GLY A 56 2.05 7.58 6.07
CA GLY A 56 2.96 8.37 6.92
C GLY A 56 4.19 7.60 7.43
N LEU A 57 4.30 6.29 7.17
CA LEU A 57 5.45 5.51 7.59
C LEU A 57 6.65 5.71 6.64
N PRO A 58 7.87 5.93 7.16
CA PRO A 58 9.05 6.24 6.34
C PRO A 58 9.47 5.08 5.41
N ASN A 59 9.11 3.85 5.78
CA ASN A 59 9.36 2.65 4.99
C ASN A 59 8.18 2.27 4.10
N VAL A 60 7.24 3.16 3.82
CA VAL A 60 6.17 2.96 2.83
C VAL A 60 6.40 3.92 1.66
N PHE A 61 6.30 3.42 0.43
CA PHE A 61 6.51 4.22 -0.80
C PHE A 61 5.28 4.33 -1.70
N ALA A 62 4.37 3.38 -1.57
CA ALA A 62 3.12 3.34 -2.32
C ALA A 62 2.12 2.46 -1.55
N LEU A 63 0.86 2.49 -1.98
CA LEU A 63 -0.19 1.59 -1.50
C LEU A 63 -0.84 0.88 -2.68
N GLY A 64 -1.31 -0.33 -2.47
CA GLY A 64 -2.09 -1.09 -3.45
C GLY A 64 -3.48 -1.45 -2.93
N GLY A 65 -4.52 -1.17 -3.73
CA GLY A 65 -5.84 -1.70 -3.46
C GLY A 65 -6.81 -1.60 -4.63
N THR A 66 -7.96 -2.23 -4.44
CA THR A 66 -8.95 -2.49 -5.48
C THR A 66 -10.05 -1.44 -5.55
N TRP A 67 -10.08 -0.49 -4.60
CA TRP A 67 -11.16 0.50 -4.51
C TRP A 67 -11.16 1.51 -5.67
N LEU A 68 -10.04 1.67 -6.39
CA LEU A 68 -9.95 2.60 -7.54
C LEU A 68 -10.70 2.06 -8.78
N THR A 69 -10.79 0.74 -8.93
CA THR A 69 -11.38 0.10 -10.12
C THR A 69 -12.41 -0.96 -9.72
N PRO A 70 -13.59 -0.55 -9.18
CA PRO A 70 -14.68 -1.47 -8.92
C PRO A 70 -15.06 -2.27 -10.18
N ALA A 71 -15.26 -3.58 -10.04
CA ALA A 71 -15.45 -4.48 -11.18
C ALA A 71 -16.71 -4.13 -12.01
N ASP A 72 -17.76 -3.70 -11.34
CA ASP A 72 -18.99 -3.16 -11.93
C ASP A 72 -18.72 -1.87 -12.72
N ALA A 73 -17.95 -0.93 -12.16
CA ALA A 73 -17.58 0.30 -12.86
C ALA A 73 -16.76 0.03 -14.13
N VAL A 74 -15.83 -0.95 -14.09
CA VAL A 74 -15.06 -1.38 -15.27
C VAL A 74 -15.98 -2.03 -16.31
N LYS A 75 -16.84 -2.99 -15.89
CA LYS A 75 -17.75 -3.72 -16.76
C LYS A 75 -18.75 -2.79 -17.47
N GLU A 76 -19.25 -1.79 -16.75
CA GLU A 76 -20.21 -0.81 -17.25
C GLU A 76 -19.55 0.42 -17.88
N ARG A 77 -18.21 0.44 -17.97
CA ARG A 77 -17.42 1.54 -18.55
C ARG A 77 -17.70 2.89 -17.88
N ARG A 78 -17.92 2.90 -16.56
CA ARG A 78 -18.13 4.10 -15.74
C ARG A 78 -16.80 4.84 -15.49
N TRP A 79 -16.20 5.39 -16.55
CA TRP A 79 -14.88 6.03 -16.46
C TRP A 79 -14.85 7.27 -15.58
N ALA A 80 -15.93 8.05 -15.56
CA ALA A 80 -16.04 9.21 -14.67
C ALA A 80 -15.98 8.81 -13.19
N GLU A 81 -16.53 7.64 -12.83
CA GLU A 81 -16.46 7.11 -11.47
C GLU A 81 -15.05 6.66 -11.11
N ILE A 82 -14.37 5.96 -12.03
CA ILE A 82 -12.96 5.56 -11.84
C ILE A 82 -12.06 6.79 -11.71
N GLU A 83 -12.28 7.83 -12.52
CA GLU A 83 -11.56 9.10 -12.42
C GLU A 83 -11.77 9.77 -11.06
N ARG A 84 -13.02 9.85 -10.58
CA ARG A 84 -13.37 10.38 -9.26
C ARG A 84 -12.64 9.64 -8.15
N LEU A 85 -12.70 8.30 -8.16
CA LEU A 85 -12.03 7.45 -7.18
C LEU A 85 -10.50 7.60 -7.22
N ALA A 86 -9.91 7.71 -8.40
CA ALA A 86 -8.48 7.94 -8.56
C ALA A 86 -8.06 9.32 -8.02
N ARG A 87 -8.85 10.37 -8.28
CA ARG A 87 -8.61 11.73 -7.76
C ARG A 87 -8.69 11.78 -6.24
N GLU A 88 -9.69 11.12 -5.65
CA GLU A 88 -9.84 10.98 -4.20
C GLU A 88 -8.66 10.22 -3.59
N ALA A 89 -8.24 9.11 -4.19
CA ALA A 89 -7.08 8.35 -3.73
C ALA A 89 -5.78 9.16 -3.79
N ALA A 90 -5.56 9.91 -4.88
CA ALA A 90 -4.38 10.78 -5.03
C ALA A 90 -4.37 11.90 -3.97
N ALA A 91 -5.53 12.47 -3.66
CA ALA A 91 -5.65 13.50 -2.63
C ALA A 91 -5.30 12.99 -1.22
N LEU A 92 -5.41 11.67 -0.95
CA LEU A 92 -4.96 11.08 0.31
C LEU A 92 -3.43 11.08 0.47
N ALA A 93 -2.68 11.14 -0.64
CA ALA A 93 -1.21 11.15 -0.65
C ALA A 93 -0.60 12.56 -0.71
N ALA A 94 -1.41 13.60 -0.92
CA ALA A 94 -0.94 14.98 -1.11
C ALA A 94 -0.78 15.77 0.21
N GLY A 95 -0.52 15.09 1.33
CA GLY A 95 -0.37 15.67 2.67
C GLY A 95 1.06 15.64 3.17
#